data_AF-A0A9Q0UG18-F1
#
_entry.id   AF-A0A9Q0UG18-F1
#
_cell.length_a   1.000
_cell.length_b   1.000
_cell.length_c   1.000
_cell.angle_alpha   90.00
_cell.angle_beta   90.00
_cell.angle_gamma   90.00
#
_symmetry.space_group_name_H-M   'P 1'
#
loop_
_entity.id
_entity.type
_entity.pdbx_description
1 polymer ?
#
loop_
_entity_poly.entity_id
_entity_poly.type
_entity_poly.pdbx_seq_one_letter_code
_entity_poly.pdbx_strand_id
1 'polypeptide(L)'
;MATLSPVLAITPLCFSNCGSLESSKSIHYVCKAEKARPTSWFGRMDVGKDSRLLFARSRLAAQPTEQMMFTSSNSLVDQLKKVSTYLFRTEIGGHVKISVGKINGKYAVFIEVSSLELGASVMLIWGIYTSDSSCFMPLDPSSDARTIETPLRQNSSATYAIELEFEAKQTPFYLSFLLKPTSSGVEIRDHNKSNFCVPIGFYPGYPAPLGLSFSTDGSMNFAFFSRNAAGCVLCLYDDSNSGKPALELDLDPYVNRSGDIWHASLEGAWTFLSYGYRCKGSAPQSDADKFDAGLVILDPYSKIIVNSITDNVSGLLPKYLGRLCTEPVFDWNDDVPPNLAMEKLVVYRVNVMRFTKDNSSQISSDAAGTFAGLIEKLSHFKNLGVNAILLESIFPFDEQKGPYFPCHFFSPSIIYGPF
;
A
#
# COMPACT_ATOMS: atom_id res chain seq x y z
N MET A 1 44.51 34.08 -8.00
CA MET A 1 44.81 32.70 -7.55
C MET A 1 44.17 32.51 -6.19
N ALA A 2 43.44 31.40 -6.00
CA ALA A 2 42.82 30.90 -4.75
C ALA A 2 41.80 31.83 -4.03
N THR A 3 40.66 31.44 -3.44
CA THR A 3 40.13 30.20 -2.80
C THR A 3 40.79 29.85 -1.44
N LEU A 4 40.13 29.34 -0.38
CA LEU A 4 38.73 29.11 0.08
C LEU A 4 38.85 28.80 1.62
N SER A 5 37.86 28.87 2.54
CA SER A 5 36.48 29.40 2.62
C SER A 5 36.08 29.52 4.12
N PRO A 6 35.15 30.40 4.55
CA PRO A 6 34.67 30.40 5.95
C PRO A 6 33.54 29.38 6.17
N VAL A 7 33.61 28.64 7.28
CA VAL A 7 32.52 27.81 7.82
C VAL A 7 31.80 28.59 8.91
N LEU A 8 30.47 28.59 8.91
CA LEU A 8 29.66 29.03 10.05
C LEU A 8 28.40 28.15 10.18
N ALA A 9 28.12 27.71 11.40
CA ALA A 9 27.00 26.82 11.71
C ALA A 9 25.72 27.62 12.03
N ILE A 10 24.56 27.00 11.82
CA ILE A 10 23.26 27.55 12.21
C ILE A 10 22.52 26.53 13.08
N THR A 11 22.21 26.92 14.31
CA THR A 11 21.34 26.18 15.25
C THR A 11 19.87 26.48 14.97
N PRO A 12 18.95 25.50 15.12
CA PRO A 12 17.53 25.73 14.93
C PRO A 12 16.94 26.56 16.09
N LEU A 13 16.09 27.53 15.75
CA LEU A 13 15.29 28.29 16.72
C LEU A 13 13.84 27.78 16.73
N CYS A 14 13.39 27.28 17.87
CA CYS A 14 11.97 27.05 18.11
C CYS A 14 11.26 28.37 18.39
N PHE A 15 10.13 28.62 17.71
CA PHE A 15 9.17 29.64 18.12
C PHE A 15 7.76 29.06 18.17
N SER A 16 7.31 28.74 19.38
CA SER A 16 5.90 28.60 19.72
C SER A 16 5.26 29.99 19.82
N ASN A 17 4.06 30.16 19.26
CA ASN A 17 3.22 31.31 19.58
C ASN A 17 1.75 30.88 19.65
N CYS A 18 1.14 31.04 20.83
CA CYS A 18 -0.31 30.92 20.98
C CYS A 18 -0.98 32.21 20.51
N GLY A 19 -2.02 32.09 19.69
CA GLY A 19 -2.84 33.21 19.22
C GLY A 19 -4.32 32.88 19.34
N SER A 20 -4.89 33.04 20.52
CA SER A 20 -6.32 32.89 20.76
C SER A 20 -7.08 34.13 20.28
N LEU A 21 -8.04 33.97 19.36
CA LEU A 21 -9.05 34.99 19.09
C LEU A 21 -10.44 34.36 19.05
N GLU A 22 -11.28 34.74 20.00
CA GLU A 22 -12.71 34.42 19.96
C GLU A 22 -13.44 35.40 19.02
N SER A 23 -14.30 34.89 18.13
CA SER A 23 -15.49 35.65 17.73
C SER A 23 -16.59 34.68 17.26
N SER A 24 -17.81 34.86 17.78
CA SER A 24 -18.92 33.97 17.49
C SER A 24 -19.63 34.30 16.18
N LYS A 25 -20.05 33.26 15.44
CA LYS A 25 -21.27 33.29 14.61
C LYS A 25 -21.81 31.87 14.37
N SER A 26 -22.52 31.37 15.38
CA SER A 26 -23.26 30.11 15.31
C SER A 26 -24.46 30.23 14.36
N ILE A 27 -24.42 29.53 13.22
CA ILE A 27 -25.56 29.42 12.30
C ILE A 27 -26.43 28.23 12.74
N HIS A 28 -27.57 28.53 13.37
CA HIS A 28 -28.60 27.53 13.65
C HIS A 28 -29.31 27.09 12.36
N TYR A 29 -29.07 25.86 11.91
CA TYR A 29 -29.94 25.21 10.94
C TYR A 29 -31.19 24.65 11.63
N VAL A 30 -32.32 25.36 11.49
CA VAL A 30 -33.63 24.91 11.92
C VAL A 30 -34.22 23.99 10.85
N CYS A 31 -33.99 22.68 10.98
CA CYS A 31 -34.69 21.69 10.17
C CYS A 31 -36.16 21.62 10.58
N LYS A 32 -37.06 22.04 9.68
CA LYS A 32 -38.50 21.85 9.84
C LYS A 32 -38.83 20.35 9.87
N ALA A 33 -39.55 19.91 10.88
CA ALA A 33 -40.14 18.57 10.91
C ALA A 33 -41.49 18.55 10.17
N GLU A 34 -41.55 17.90 9.02
CA GLU A 34 -42.82 17.54 8.39
C GLU A 34 -43.26 16.13 8.83
N LYS A 35 -44.57 15.99 9.09
CA LYS A 35 -45.16 14.77 9.68
C LYS A 35 -45.84 13.93 8.61
N ALA A 36 -45.27 12.78 8.27
CA ALA A 36 -46.02 11.65 7.73
C ALA A 36 -46.48 10.75 8.90
N ARG A 37 -47.73 10.27 8.89
CA ARG A 37 -48.26 9.33 9.88
C ARG A 37 -48.21 7.88 9.35
N PRO A 38 -48.10 6.87 10.22
CA PRO A 38 -47.85 5.50 9.82
C PRO A 38 -49.12 4.73 9.40
N THR A 39 -48.95 3.72 8.56
CA THR A 39 -49.87 2.61 8.40
C THR A 39 -49.23 1.34 8.94
N SER A 40 -49.92 0.67 9.86
CA SER A 40 -49.43 -0.53 10.56
C SER A 40 -49.76 -1.81 9.81
N TRP A 41 -48.83 -2.76 9.75
CA TRP A 41 -49.13 -4.18 9.58
C TRP A 41 -48.43 -5.00 10.67
N PHE A 42 -49.18 -5.90 11.31
CA PHE A 42 -48.67 -6.80 12.35
C PHE A 42 -48.18 -8.10 11.70
N GLY A 43 -46.95 -8.51 12.04
CA GLY A 43 -46.38 -9.83 11.73
C GLY A 43 -45.72 -10.38 13.00
N ARG A 44 -46.03 -11.63 13.37
CA ARG A 44 -45.67 -12.20 14.68
C ARG A 44 -44.17 -12.46 14.86
N MET A 45 -43.77 -12.45 16.12
CA MET A 45 -42.47 -12.92 16.64
C MET A 45 -42.08 -14.31 16.13
N ASP A 46 -40.77 -14.58 16.10
CA ASP A 46 -40.24 -15.78 16.74
C ASP A 46 -38.92 -15.45 17.48
N VAL A 47 -38.44 -16.33 18.36
CA VAL A 47 -37.50 -16.00 19.45
C VAL A 47 -36.14 -16.70 19.34
N GLY A 48 -35.09 -15.89 19.18
CA GLY A 48 -33.83 -16.03 19.91
C GLY A 48 -32.73 -16.90 19.31
N LYS A 49 -31.53 -16.31 19.22
CA LYS A 49 -30.39 -16.72 20.06
C LYS A 49 -29.28 -15.67 20.05
N ASP A 50 -28.53 -15.63 21.15
CA ASP A 50 -27.23 -14.95 21.24
C ASP A 50 -26.25 -15.50 20.19
N SER A 51 -25.61 -14.60 19.43
CA SER A 51 -24.39 -14.89 18.69
C SER A 51 -23.40 -13.73 18.85
N ARG A 52 -22.47 -13.89 19.80
CA ARG A 52 -21.37 -12.94 20.01
C ARG A 52 -20.50 -12.92 18.75
N LEU A 53 -20.42 -11.76 18.08
CA LEU A 53 -19.49 -11.54 16.98
C LEU A 53 -18.04 -11.55 17.51
N LEU A 54 -17.44 -12.75 17.50
CA LEU A 54 -16.02 -12.94 17.76
C LEU A 54 -15.21 -12.45 16.57
N PHE A 55 -14.78 -11.19 16.62
CA PHE A 55 -13.79 -10.66 15.69
C PHE A 55 -12.46 -11.39 15.88
N ALA A 56 -12.17 -12.35 14.99
CA ALA A 56 -10.91 -13.07 14.94
C ALA A 56 -9.78 -12.10 14.54
N ARG A 57 -9.09 -11.53 15.52
CA ARG A 57 -7.83 -10.83 15.31
C ARG A 57 -6.72 -11.86 15.09
N SER A 58 -6.27 -12.01 13.85
CA SER A 58 -4.97 -12.62 13.60
C SER A 58 -3.91 -11.85 14.39
N ARG A 59 -3.10 -12.57 15.18
CA ARG A 59 -1.98 -12.02 15.93
C ARG A 59 -0.70 -12.66 15.42
N LEU A 60 -0.19 -12.12 14.31
CA LEU A 60 1.22 -12.31 14.02
C LEU A 60 2.03 -11.66 15.17
N ALA A 61 2.91 -12.47 15.73
CA ALA A 61 3.84 -12.11 16.81
C ALA A 61 5.22 -12.68 16.51
N ALA A 62 5.57 -12.74 15.21
CA ALA A 62 6.90 -13.07 14.74
C ALA A 62 7.72 -11.78 14.70
N GLN A 63 8.64 -11.60 15.65
CA GLN A 63 9.59 -10.49 15.60
C GLN A 63 10.69 -10.83 14.57
N PRO A 64 10.80 -10.12 13.43
CA PRO A 64 11.93 -10.28 12.53
C PRO A 64 13.17 -9.72 13.23
N THR A 65 14.02 -10.61 13.69
CA THR A 65 15.21 -10.23 14.46
C THR A 65 16.37 -10.01 13.51
N GLU A 66 16.61 -8.76 13.12
CA GLU A 66 17.93 -8.38 12.58
C GLU A 66 18.95 -8.54 13.71
N GLN A 67 19.82 -9.55 13.62
CA GLN A 67 20.87 -9.79 14.60
C GLN A 67 22.25 -9.97 13.95
N MET A 68 23.23 -9.38 14.62
CA MET A 68 24.66 -9.57 14.33
C MET A 68 25.06 -11.05 14.46
N MET A 69 26.14 -11.41 13.75
CA MET A 69 26.64 -12.77 13.61
C MET A 69 26.79 -13.51 14.95
N PHE A 70 26.11 -14.66 15.06
CA PHE A 70 26.58 -15.79 15.86
C PHE A 70 26.67 -17.01 14.95
N THR A 71 27.81 -17.70 14.96
CA THR A 71 28.14 -18.73 13.98
C THR A 71 27.48 -20.07 14.31
N SER A 72 26.36 -20.39 13.65
CA SER A 72 25.83 -21.75 13.51
C SER A 72 25.95 -22.20 12.06
N SER A 73 26.73 -23.24 11.79
CA SER A 73 27.10 -23.66 10.43
C SER A 73 25.94 -24.30 9.65
N ASN A 74 25.20 -23.49 8.88
CA ASN A 74 24.22 -23.94 7.88
C ASN A 74 24.54 -23.29 6.53
N SER A 75 25.48 -23.88 5.80
CA SER A 75 26.14 -23.35 4.59
C SER A 75 25.24 -23.11 3.36
N LEU A 76 23.93 -23.29 3.49
CA LEU A 76 22.91 -22.94 2.50
C LEU A 76 22.24 -21.60 2.86
N VAL A 77 21.96 -21.38 4.14
CA VAL A 77 21.41 -20.11 4.67
C VAL A 77 22.43 -18.98 4.49
N ASP A 78 23.72 -19.28 4.66
CA ASP A 78 24.84 -18.34 4.45
C ASP A 78 24.95 -17.80 3.00
N GLN A 79 24.25 -18.41 2.04
CA GLN A 79 24.22 -17.99 0.63
C GLN A 79 23.06 -17.04 0.29
N LEU A 80 22.09 -16.88 1.20
CA LEU A 80 20.89 -16.08 0.98
C LEU A 80 21.19 -14.59 0.99
N LYS A 81 20.68 -13.87 -0.01
CA LYS A 81 20.57 -12.40 0.00
C LYS A 81 19.19 -11.98 0.51
N LYS A 82 19.14 -10.87 1.26
CA LYS A 82 17.95 -10.32 1.92
C LYS A 82 17.19 -11.36 2.78
N VAL A 83 17.88 -11.91 3.78
CA VAL A 83 17.30 -12.96 4.64
C VAL A 83 16.25 -12.38 5.57
N SER A 84 15.00 -12.83 5.42
CA SER A 84 13.92 -12.62 6.40
C SER A 84 13.76 -13.89 7.21
N THR A 85 13.98 -13.83 8.53
CA THR A 85 13.80 -14.98 9.42
C THR A 85 12.59 -14.79 10.34
N TYR A 86 11.71 -15.77 10.34
CA TYR A 86 10.48 -15.83 11.15
C TYR A 86 10.60 -16.99 12.14
N LEU A 87 10.14 -16.79 13.37
CA LEU A 87 10.15 -17.81 14.43
C LEU A 87 8.75 -17.99 15.01
N PHE A 88 8.18 -19.17 14.83
CA PHE A 88 6.87 -19.56 15.35
C PHE A 88 7.02 -20.57 16.48
N ARG A 89 6.12 -20.50 17.46
CA ARG A 89 5.88 -21.59 18.42
C ARG A 89 4.78 -22.49 17.89
N THR A 90 4.95 -23.79 18.02
CA THR A 90 3.88 -24.77 17.73
C THR A 90 2.94 -24.87 18.93
N GLU A 91 1.71 -25.34 18.71
CA GLU A 91 0.77 -25.62 19.81
C GLU A 91 1.23 -26.72 20.78
N ILE A 92 2.21 -27.55 20.37
CA ILE A 92 2.85 -28.59 21.20
C ILE A 92 4.17 -28.11 21.86
N GLY A 93 4.44 -26.80 21.90
CA GLY A 93 5.60 -26.23 22.61
C GLY A 93 6.95 -26.34 21.90
N GLY A 94 6.98 -26.85 20.67
CA GLY A 94 8.15 -26.80 19.79
C GLY A 94 8.30 -25.44 19.08
N HIS A 95 9.34 -25.31 18.26
CA HIS A 95 9.61 -24.11 17.46
C HIS A 95 9.81 -24.45 15.98
N VAL A 96 9.22 -23.62 15.11
CA VAL A 96 9.44 -23.62 13.65
C VAL A 96 10.15 -22.33 13.30
N LYS A 97 11.40 -22.43 12.84
CA LYS A 97 12.18 -21.32 12.28
C LYS A 97 12.06 -21.38 10.76
N ILE A 98 11.80 -20.26 10.12
CA ILE A 98 11.68 -20.15 8.66
C ILE A 98 12.61 -19.05 8.19
N SER A 99 13.52 -19.35 7.27
CA SER A 99 14.40 -18.36 6.63
C SER A 99 14.06 -18.26 5.15
N VAL A 100 13.62 -17.07 4.73
CA VAL A 100 13.28 -16.71 3.35
C VAL A 100 14.37 -15.79 2.80
N GLY A 101 14.84 -16.01 1.58
CA GLY A 101 15.76 -15.09 0.90
C GLY A 101 15.99 -15.50 -0.54
N LYS A 102 16.95 -14.87 -1.24
CA LYS A 102 17.28 -15.21 -2.63
C LYS A 102 18.58 -15.97 -2.81
N ILE A 103 18.52 -17.03 -3.64
CA ILE A 103 19.67 -17.77 -4.19
C ILE A 103 19.50 -17.80 -5.72
N ASN A 104 20.54 -17.45 -6.48
CA ASN A 104 20.57 -17.49 -7.94
C ASN A 104 19.37 -16.84 -8.68
N GLY A 105 18.74 -15.84 -8.06
CA GLY A 105 17.58 -15.11 -8.60
C GLY A 105 16.21 -15.67 -8.18
N LYS A 106 16.15 -16.91 -7.71
CA LYS A 106 14.96 -17.53 -7.11
C LYS A 106 14.82 -17.15 -5.64
N TYR A 107 13.63 -17.29 -5.09
CA TYR A 107 13.44 -17.33 -3.63
C TYR A 107 13.61 -18.76 -3.13
N ALA A 108 14.42 -18.94 -2.09
CA ALA A 108 14.53 -20.19 -1.36
C ALA A 108 13.94 -19.99 0.05
N VAL A 109 13.15 -20.98 0.50
CA VAL A 109 12.52 -20.99 1.82
C VAL A 109 12.99 -22.22 2.59
N PHE A 110 13.76 -21.99 3.64
CA PHE A 110 14.23 -23.03 4.55
C PHE A 110 13.32 -23.10 5.76
N ILE A 111 12.66 -24.24 5.97
CA ILE A 111 11.81 -24.50 7.14
C ILE A 111 12.54 -25.47 8.06
N GLU A 112 12.99 -24.98 9.22
CA GLU A 112 13.65 -25.73 10.28
C GLU A 112 12.67 -25.99 11.43
N VAL A 113 12.29 -27.25 11.67
CA VAL A 113 11.39 -27.64 12.76
C VAL A 113 12.18 -28.30 13.90
N SER A 114 11.98 -27.79 15.11
CA SER A 114 12.57 -28.30 16.35
C SER A 114 11.46 -28.63 17.38
N SER A 115 11.21 -29.91 17.59
CA SER A 115 10.27 -30.41 18.60
C SER A 115 10.65 -31.83 19.02
N LEU A 116 10.47 -32.14 20.31
CA LEU A 116 10.91 -33.39 20.93
C LEU A 116 9.96 -34.58 20.67
N GLU A 117 8.74 -34.31 20.19
CA GLU A 117 7.66 -35.31 20.06
C GLU A 117 7.29 -35.62 18.60
N LEU A 118 8.03 -35.08 17.62
CA LEU A 118 7.84 -35.44 16.22
C LEU A 118 8.41 -36.83 15.96
N GLY A 119 7.58 -37.74 15.43
CA GLY A 119 8.00 -39.07 15.01
C GLY A 119 8.91 -39.03 13.78
N ALA A 120 9.53 -40.17 13.45
CA ALA A 120 10.56 -40.28 12.39
C ALA A 120 10.13 -39.84 10.97
N SER A 121 8.87 -39.52 10.74
CA SER A 121 8.35 -38.95 9.49
C SER A 121 7.27 -37.90 9.79
N VAL A 122 7.39 -36.75 9.12
CA VAL A 122 6.44 -35.62 9.20
C VAL A 122 6.14 -35.17 7.78
N MET A 123 4.89 -34.89 7.47
CA MET A 123 4.48 -34.25 6.22
C MET A 123 4.34 -32.74 6.45
N LEU A 124 4.93 -31.93 5.57
CA LEU A 124 4.57 -30.54 5.37
C LEU A 124 3.36 -30.50 4.44
N ILE A 125 2.26 -29.87 4.85
CA ILE A 125 1.09 -29.63 3.98
C ILE A 125 0.98 -28.13 3.76
N TRP A 126 1.21 -27.68 2.52
CA TRP A 126 1.47 -26.26 2.21
C TRP A 126 0.78 -25.78 0.92
N GLY A 127 0.59 -24.47 0.79
CA GLY A 127 0.04 -23.83 -0.39
C GLY A 127 0.43 -22.36 -0.52
N ILE A 128 0.10 -21.75 -1.66
CA ILE A 128 0.33 -20.33 -1.96
C ILE A 128 -1.00 -19.57 -1.90
N TYR A 129 -0.97 -18.34 -1.37
CA TYR A 129 -2.15 -17.51 -1.11
C TYR A 129 -1.88 -16.04 -1.49
N THR A 130 -2.91 -15.34 -1.98
CA THR A 130 -2.85 -13.90 -2.30
C THR A 130 -3.03 -12.99 -1.08
N SER A 131 -3.36 -13.59 0.07
CA SER A 131 -3.68 -12.93 1.34
C SER A 131 -3.30 -13.83 2.54
N ASP A 132 -3.76 -13.51 3.75
CA ASP A 132 -3.49 -14.13 5.05
C ASP A 132 -3.98 -15.59 5.24
N SER A 133 -3.95 -16.42 4.19
CA SER A 133 -4.60 -17.74 4.02
C SER A 133 -6.09 -17.69 3.65
N SER A 134 -6.67 -16.51 3.45
CA SER A 134 -8.10 -16.34 3.10
C SER A 134 -8.41 -16.51 1.60
N CYS A 135 -7.45 -16.33 0.69
CA CYS A 135 -7.63 -16.48 -0.75
C CYS A 135 -6.47 -17.28 -1.37
N PHE A 136 -6.79 -18.38 -2.07
CA PHE A 136 -5.85 -19.41 -2.53
C PHE A 136 -5.36 -19.18 -3.98
N MET A 137 -4.08 -19.45 -4.23
CA MET A 137 -3.48 -19.47 -5.58
C MET A 137 -3.15 -20.91 -6.01
N PRO A 138 -3.71 -21.43 -7.11
CA PRO A 138 -3.29 -22.70 -7.68
C PRO A 138 -1.86 -22.62 -8.19
N LEU A 139 -1.01 -23.53 -7.70
CA LEU A 139 0.37 -23.74 -8.19
C LEU A 139 0.39 -24.33 -9.62
N ASP A 140 -0.66 -25.06 -9.99
CA ASP A 140 -0.93 -25.56 -11.33
C ASP A 140 -2.42 -25.29 -11.65
N PRO A 141 -2.77 -24.51 -12.68
CA PRO A 141 -4.15 -24.21 -13.03
C PRO A 141 -4.94 -25.42 -13.59
N SER A 142 -4.30 -26.58 -13.78
CA SER A 142 -4.93 -27.83 -14.18
C SER A 142 -5.27 -28.79 -13.01
N SER A 143 -5.00 -28.40 -11.76
CA SER A 143 -5.21 -29.24 -10.57
C SER A 143 -6.16 -28.62 -9.54
N ASP A 144 -7.16 -29.41 -9.10
CA ASP A 144 -8.06 -29.06 -7.99
C ASP A 144 -7.39 -29.12 -6.60
N ALA A 145 -6.15 -29.63 -6.50
CA ALA A 145 -5.45 -29.85 -5.24
C ALA A 145 -4.94 -28.53 -4.63
N ARG A 146 -5.62 -28.05 -3.58
CA ARG A 146 -5.30 -26.75 -2.93
C ARG A 146 -4.08 -26.74 -2.02
N THR A 147 -3.44 -27.88 -1.82
CA THR A 147 -2.27 -28.04 -0.96
C THR A 147 -1.36 -29.13 -1.51
N ILE A 148 -0.06 -28.88 -1.50
CA ILE A 148 0.96 -29.88 -1.76
C ILE A 148 1.37 -30.52 -0.43
N GLU A 149 1.45 -31.85 -0.41
CA GLU A 149 2.09 -32.58 0.69
C GLU A 149 3.55 -32.86 0.33
N THR A 150 4.49 -32.66 1.27
CA THR A 150 5.92 -32.92 1.03
C THR A 150 6.58 -33.50 2.29
N PRO A 151 7.29 -34.64 2.21
CA PRO A 151 7.87 -35.28 3.38
C PRO A 151 9.09 -34.52 3.90
N LEU A 152 9.00 -34.03 5.14
CA LEU A 152 10.11 -33.48 5.90
C LEU A 152 11.05 -34.60 6.33
N ARG A 153 12.34 -34.47 6.03
CA ARG A 153 13.38 -35.40 6.49
C ARG A 153 14.02 -34.86 7.76
N GLN A 154 14.18 -35.74 8.75
CA GLN A 154 14.97 -35.44 9.94
C GLN A 154 16.47 -35.48 9.58
N ASN A 155 17.24 -34.53 10.10
CA ASN A 155 18.69 -34.45 9.93
C ASN A 155 19.42 -35.10 11.13
N SER A 156 20.75 -35.06 11.11
CA SER A 156 21.62 -35.63 12.15
C SER A 156 21.55 -34.92 13.51
N SER A 157 20.96 -33.73 13.61
CA SER A 157 20.73 -32.99 14.87
C SER A 157 19.28 -33.10 15.37
N ALA A 158 18.53 -34.09 14.86
CA ALA A 158 17.13 -34.38 15.18
C ALA A 158 16.12 -33.28 14.80
N THR A 159 16.54 -32.22 14.10
CA THR A 159 15.64 -31.22 13.52
C THR A 159 15.20 -31.64 12.11
N TYR A 160 14.05 -31.13 11.67
CA TYR A 160 13.52 -31.42 10.33
C TYR A 160 13.78 -30.22 9.45
N ALA A 161 14.28 -30.46 8.23
CA ALA A 161 14.64 -29.42 7.28
C ALA A 161 14.03 -29.71 5.90
N ILE A 162 13.60 -28.64 5.23
CA ILE A 162 13.23 -28.63 3.81
C ILE A 162 13.57 -27.28 3.21
N GLU A 163 13.98 -27.30 1.95
CA GLU A 163 14.16 -26.14 1.08
C GLU A 163 13.05 -26.16 0.02
N LEU A 164 12.36 -25.03 -0.18
CA LEU A 164 11.39 -24.82 -1.25
C LEU A 164 11.86 -23.68 -2.15
N GLU A 165 12.00 -23.95 -3.45
CA GLU A 165 12.32 -22.94 -4.47
C GLU A 165 11.05 -22.33 -5.09
N PHE A 166 11.06 -21.02 -5.30
CA PHE A 166 10.02 -20.28 -6.01
C PHE A 166 10.61 -19.29 -7.02
N GLU A 167 10.01 -19.20 -8.21
CA GLU A 167 10.46 -18.28 -9.25
C GLU A 167 10.05 -16.85 -8.91
N ALA A 168 10.97 -15.86 -9.05
CA ALA A 168 10.70 -14.48 -8.65
C ALA A 168 9.57 -13.78 -9.43
N LYS A 169 9.10 -14.37 -10.53
CA LYS A 169 7.91 -13.95 -11.30
C LYS A 169 6.58 -14.32 -10.63
N GLN A 170 6.61 -15.19 -9.61
CA GLN A 170 5.41 -15.63 -8.87
C GLN A 170 5.14 -14.74 -7.66
N THR A 171 6.17 -14.08 -7.12
CA THR A 171 6.10 -13.20 -5.94
C THR A 171 5.60 -11.78 -6.26
N PRO A 172 5.04 -11.04 -5.30
CA PRO A 172 4.81 -11.43 -3.89
C PRO A 172 3.61 -12.34 -3.65
N PHE A 173 3.73 -13.23 -2.66
CA PHE A 173 2.65 -14.13 -2.19
C PHE A 173 2.88 -14.56 -0.73
N TYR A 174 1.87 -15.18 -0.10
CA TYR A 174 2.01 -15.85 1.20
C TYR A 174 2.17 -17.37 1.04
N LEU A 175 3.22 -17.93 1.66
CA LEU A 175 3.37 -19.37 1.86
C LEU A 175 2.69 -19.74 3.19
N SER A 176 1.64 -20.56 3.15
CA SER A 176 0.91 -21.01 4.33
C SER A 176 0.91 -22.53 4.43
N PHE A 177 1.23 -23.06 5.61
CA PHE A 177 1.39 -24.49 5.84
C PHE A 177 1.03 -24.97 7.25
N LEU A 178 0.89 -26.29 7.39
CA LEU A 178 0.84 -27.01 8.66
C LEU A 178 1.75 -28.25 8.62
N LEU A 179 1.98 -28.84 9.79
CA LEU A 179 2.80 -30.05 9.95
C LEU A 179 1.90 -31.23 10.33
N LYS A 180 2.17 -32.43 9.84
CA LYS A 180 1.37 -33.63 10.13
C LYS A 180 2.28 -34.85 10.33
N PRO A 181 2.53 -35.31 11.56
CA PRO A 181 3.37 -36.48 11.82
C PRO A 181 2.69 -37.75 11.31
N THR A 182 3.44 -38.59 10.60
CA THR A 182 2.92 -39.83 10.00
C THR A 182 2.52 -40.86 11.07
N SER A 183 3.06 -40.74 12.29
CA SER A 183 2.78 -41.62 13.43
C SER A 183 1.47 -41.34 14.17
N SER A 184 1.02 -40.07 14.22
CA SER A 184 -0.20 -39.68 14.93
C SER A 184 -1.33 -39.24 14.00
N GLY A 185 -1.01 -38.75 12.80
CA GLY A 185 -1.98 -38.18 11.85
C GLY A 185 -2.59 -36.84 12.28
N VAL A 186 -2.30 -36.37 13.50
CA VAL A 186 -2.79 -35.11 14.07
C VAL A 186 -2.03 -33.93 13.46
N GLU A 187 -2.76 -32.93 12.97
CA GLU A 187 -2.16 -31.69 12.47
C GLU A 187 -1.57 -30.88 13.63
N ILE A 188 -0.38 -30.31 13.40
CA ILE A 188 0.31 -29.40 14.30
C ILE A 188 0.35 -28.03 13.64
N ARG A 189 -0.20 -27.05 14.36
CA ARG A 189 -0.37 -25.65 13.96
C ARG A 189 0.48 -24.74 14.83
N ASP A 190 0.42 -23.44 14.56
CA ASP A 190 1.03 -22.44 15.43
C ASP A 190 0.34 -22.40 16.81
N HIS A 191 0.94 -21.74 17.79
CA HIS A 191 0.38 -21.58 19.14
C HIS A 191 -1.02 -20.90 19.21
N ASN A 192 -1.47 -20.21 18.16
CA ASN A 192 -2.83 -19.66 18.04
C ASN A 192 -3.80 -20.60 17.30
N LYS A 193 -3.32 -21.77 16.85
CA LYS A 193 -4.01 -22.77 16.00
C LYS A 193 -4.23 -22.33 14.55
N SER A 194 -3.46 -21.34 14.10
CA SER A 194 -3.38 -20.93 12.70
C SER A 194 -2.36 -21.77 11.93
N ASN A 195 -2.44 -21.76 10.60
CA ASN A 195 -1.34 -22.22 9.77
C ASN A 195 -0.10 -21.35 10.03
N PHE A 196 1.10 -21.92 9.90
CA PHE A 196 2.33 -21.14 9.78
C PHE A 196 2.28 -20.38 8.44
N CYS A 197 2.37 -19.06 8.47
CA CYS A 197 2.19 -18.22 7.29
C CYS A 197 3.33 -17.20 7.20
N VAL A 198 4.03 -17.15 6.06
CA VAL A 198 5.13 -16.19 5.82
C VAL A 198 5.00 -15.54 4.44
N PRO A 199 5.26 -14.23 4.32
CA PRO A 199 5.30 -13.55 3.03
C PRO A 199 6.62 -13.82 2.30
N ILE A 200 6.53 -14.06 0.99
CA ILE A 200 7.67 -14.27 0.07
C ILE A 200 7.72 -13.10 -0.91
N GLY A 201 8.88 -12.45 -1.04
CA GLY A 201 9.08 -11.26 -1.90
C GLY A 201 8.47 -9.94 -1.39
N PHE A 202 8.02 -9.94 -0.14
CA PHE A 202 7.56 -8.78 0.62
C PHE A 202 8.39 -8.68 1.91
N TYR A 203 8.74 -7.44 2.28
CA TYR A 203 9.68 -7.09 3.34
C TYR A 203 9.13 -5.92 4.18
N PRO A 204 9.70 -5.64 5.38
CA PRO A 204 9.23 -4.55 6.24
C PRO A 204 9.19 -3.18 5.55
N GLY A 205 10.18 -2.88 4.70
CA GLY A 205 10.32 -1.56 4.08
C GLY A 205 10.70 -0.46 5.08
N TYR A 206 10.58 0.79 4.65
CA TYR A 206 11.08 1.97 5.35
C TYR A 206 9.99 3.05 5.45
N PRO A 207 9.89 3.77 6.58
CA PRO A 207 8.88 4.83 6.79
C PRO A 207 9.17 6.14 6.01
N ALA A 208 10.22 6.18 5.18
CA ALA A 208 10.57 7.35 4.38
C ALA A 208 11.26 6.91 3.07
N PRO A 209 11.08 7.66 1.96
CA PRO A 209 10.15 8.78 1.79
C PRO A 209 8.68 8.30 1.80
N LEU A 210 7.73 9.23 1.93
CA LEU A 210 6.30 8.94 1.86
C LEU A 210 5.81 8.81 0.41
N GLY A 211 4.76 8.01 0.23
CA GLY A 211 4.23 7.57 -1.06
C GLY A 211 4.89 6.29 -1.58
N LEU A 212 4.77 6.06 -2.88
CA LEU A 212 5.58 5.08 -3.61
C LEU A 212 6.96 5.66 -3.91
N SER A 213 8.00 4.86 -3.70
CA SER A 213 9.39 5.16 -4.01
C SER A 213 10.13 3.91 -4.50
N PHE A 214 11.25 4.11 -5.19
CA PHE A 214 12.03 3.04 -5.80
C PHE A 214 13.47 3.06 -5.28
N SER A 215 13.92 1.92 -4.77
CA SER A 215 15.30 1.68 -4.33
C SER A 215 16.23 1.50 -5.52
N THR A 216 17.54 1.69 -5.32
CA THR A 216 18.58 1.50 -6.35
C THR A 216 18.72 0.06 -6.85
N ASP A 217 18.12 -0.92 -6.15
CA ASP A 217 18.07 -2.33 -6.55
C ASP A 217 16.78 -2.71 -7.31
N GLY A 218 15.90 -1.73 -7.60
CA GLY A 218 14.62 -1.95 -8.26
C GLY A 218 13.50 -2.45 -7.35
N SER A 219 13.70 -2.53 -6.02
CA SER A 219 12.59 -2.75 -5.08
C SER A 219 11.73 -1.50 -4.92
N MET A 220 10.42 -1.70 -4.75
CA MET A 220 9.45 -0.63 -4.47
C MET A 220 9.23 -0.52 -2.97
N ASN A 221 9.31 0.70 -2.42
CA ASN A 221 8.96 1.00 -1.05
C ASN A 221 7.72 1.90 -0.99
N PHE A 222 6.73 1.47 -0.22
CA PHE A 222 5.48 2.15 0.04
C PHE A 222 5.52 2.68 1.48
N ALA A 223 5.17 3.94 1.71
CA ALA A 223 5.01 4.46 3.08
C ALA A 223 3.93 5.55 3.17
N PHE A 224 2.99 5.42 4.11
CA PHE A 224 1.94 6.43 4.32
C PHE A 224 1.60 6.62 5.80
N PHE A 225 1.18 7.84 6.14
CA PHE A 225 0.76 8.18 7.50
C PHE A 225 -0.67 7.69 7.79
N SER A 226 -0.85 6.91 8.86
CA SER A 226 -2.16 6.66 9.46
C SER A 226 -2.05 6.24 10.93
N ARG A 227 -2.20 7.23 11.82
CA ARG A 227 -2.29 7.01 13.28
C ARG A 227 -3.42 6.07 13.67
N ASN A 228 -4.62 6.32 13.13
CA ASN A 228 -5.88 5.74 13.63
C ASN A 228 -6.22 4.37 13.02
N ALA A 229 -5.54 3.93 11.96
CA ALA A 229 -5.69 2.57 11.46
C ALA A 229 -5.22 1.55 12.50
N ALA A 230 -6.00 0.50 12.70
CA ALA A 230 -5.67 -0.65 13.57
C ALA A 230 -4.99 -1.79 12.77
N GLY A 231 -5.18 -1.79 11.45
CA GLY A 231 -4.50 -2.64 10.47
C GLY A 231 -4.51 -1.95 9.11
N CYS A 232 -3.64 -2.35 8.19
CA CYS A 232 -3.66 -1.87 6.81
C CYS A 232 -3.46 -3.04 5.86
N VAL A 233 -4.13 -3.01 4.71
CA VAL A 233 -3.85 -3.89 3.57
C VAL A 233 -3.33 -3.04 2.42
N LEU A 234 -2.21 -3.42 1.81
CA LEU A 234 -1.77 -2.90 0.52
C LEU A 234 -2.46 -3.73 -0.58
N CYS A 235 -3.32 -3.07 -1.36
CA CYS A 235 -4.09 -3.66 -2.45
C CYS A 235 -3.40 -3.35 -3.78
N LEU A 236 -3.00 -4.39 -4.52
CA LEU A 236 -2.38 -4.26 -5.85
C LEU A 236 -3.34 -4.72 -6.96
N TYR A 237 -3.32 -4.02 -8.09
CA TYR A 237 -4.20 -4.25 -9.23
C TYR A 237 -3.39 -4.50 -10.50
N ASP A 238 -3.77 -5.52 -11.26
CA ASP A 238 -3.22 -5.88 -12.57
C ASP A 238 -4.10 -5.31 -13.71
N ASP A 239 -3.85 -5.74 -14.95
CA ASP A 239 -4.65 -5.36 -16.12
C ASP A 239 -5.89 -6.26 -16.32
N SER A 240 -6.32 -7.03 -15.30
CA SER A 240 -7.51 -7.89 -15.40
C SER A 240 -8.82 -7.11 -15.59
N ASN A 241 -8.79 -5.80 -15.33
CA ASN A 241 -9.94 -4.89 -15.36
C ASN A 241 -11.12 -5.36 -14.47
N SER A 242 -10.85 -6.23 -13.49
CA SER A 242 -11.84 -6.92 -12.65
C SER A 242 -12.46 -6.06 -11.53
N GLY A 243 -11.96 -4.82 -11.35
CA GLY A 243 -12.38 -3.90 -10.29
C GLY A 243 -11.97 -4.31 -8.87
N LYS A 244 -11.25 -5.42 -8.71
CA LYS A 244 -10.77 -5.96 -7.43
C LYS A 244 -9.24 -6.00 -7.42
N PRO A 245 -8.60 -5.94 -6.24
CA PRO A 245 -7.18 -6.19 -6.14
C PRO A 245 -6.87 -7.63 -6.60
N ALA A 246 -5.83 -7.78 -7.40
CA ALA A 246 -5.25 -9.08 -7.76
C ALA A 246 -4.38 -9.63 -6.62
N LEU A 247 -3.94 -8.78 -5.68
CA LEU A 247 -3.23 -9.17 -4.47
C LEU A 247 -3.60 -8.26 -3.28
N GLU A 248 -3.68 -8.83 -2.08
CA GLU A 248 -4.03 -8.11 -0.85
C GLU A 248 -3.02 -8.44 0.27
N LEU A 249 -2.03 -7.57 0.46
CA LEU A 249 -0.95 -7.74 1.41
C LEU A 249 -1.28 -7.07 2.75
N ASP A 250 -1.68 -7.86 3.74
CA ASP A 250 -1.87 -7.40 5.11
C ASP A 250 -0.55 -6.95 5.75
N LEU A 251 -0.51 -5.73 6.27
CA LEU A 251 0.66 -5.11 6.90
C LEU A 251 0.65 -5.40 8.40
N ASP A 252 1.70 -6.04 8.92
CA ASP A 252 1.82 -6.35 10.35
C ASP A 252 2.12 -5.05 11.15
N PRO A 253 1.28 -4.65 12.13
CA PRO A 253 1.47 -3.42 12.90
C PRO A 253 2.73 -3.38 13.79
N TYR A 254 3.48 -4.47 13.92
CA TYR A 254 4.75 -4.55 14.65
C TYR A 254 5.98 -4.61 13.74
N VAL A 255 5.80 -4.70 12.41
CA VAL A 255 6.88 -4.87 11.41
C VAL A 255 6.77 -3.85 10.28
N ASN A 256 5.56 -3.68 9.75
CA ASN A 256 5.21 -2.77 8.67
C ASN A 256 4.68 -1.42 9.18
N ARG A 257 5.06 -1.02 10.41
CA ARG A 257 4.68 0.28 10.99
C ARG A 257 5.77 0.82 11.90
N SER A 258 6.19 2.06 11.65
CA SER A 258 7.11 2.84 12.48
C SER A 258 6.39 4.09 12.99
N GLY A 259 6.02 4.10 14.28
CA GLY A 259 5.23 5.18 14.87
C GLY A 259 3.83 5.24 14.25
N ASP A 260 3.54 6.31 13.49
CA ASP A 260 2.28 6.48 12.75
C ASP A 260 2.42 6.24 11.23
N ILE A 261 3.61 5.87 10.74
CA ILE A 261 3.83 5.55 9.33
C ILE A 261 3.72 4.04 9.13
N TRP A 262 2.80 3.62 8.27
CA TRP A 262 2.74 2.26 7.74
C TRP A 262 3.67 2.17 6.53
N HIS A 263 4.41 1.07 6.39
CA HIS A 263 5.38 0.89 5.31
C HIS A 263 5.54 -0.57 4.89
N ALA A 264 5.90 -0.78 3.62
CA ALA A 264 6.18 -2.09 3.04
C ALA A 264 7.18 -1.96 1.90
N SER A 265 8.00 -3.00 1.68
CA SER A 265 8.86 -3.10 0.50
C SER A 265 8.57 -4.37 -0.29
N LEU A 266 8.43 -4.24 -1.61
CA LEU A 266 8.15 -5.32 -2.55
C LEU A 266 9.27 -5.44 -3.59
N GLU A 267 9.62 -6.67 -3.95
CA GLU A 267 10.67 -6.94 -4.94
C GLU A 267 10.12 -7.76 -6.11
N GLY A 268 9.98 -7.11 -7.27
CA GLY A 268 9.60 -7.77 -8.53
C GLY A 268 8.13 -7.67 -8.94
N ALA A 269 7.32 -6.86 -8.26
CA ALA A 269 5.87 -6.71 -8.50
C ALA A 269 5.48 -5.96 -9.81
N TRP A 270 6.24 -6.19 -10.90
CA TRP A 270 6.05 -5.61 -12.24
C TRP A 270 4.78 -6.10 -12.97
N THR A 271 4.10 -7.11 -12.44
CA THR A 271 2.83 -7.66 -12.93
C THR A 271 1.62 -6.80 -12.57
N PHE A 272 1.79 -5.84 -11.64
CA PHE A 272 0.72 -4.94 -11.19
C PHE A 272 0.95 -3.53 -11.74
N LEU A 273 -0.14 -2.84 -12.10
CA LEU A 273 -0.12 -1.51 -12.73
C LEU A 273 -0.51 -0.38 -11.77
N SER A 274 -1.29 -0.68 -10.73
CA SER A 274 -1.75 0.32 -9.76
C SER A 274 -1.97 -0.26 -8.36
N TYR A 275 -2.06 0.63 -7.37
CA TYR A 275 -2.18 0.28 -5.96
C TYR A 275 -3.08 1.25 -5.18
N GLY A 276 -3.54 0.79 -4.02
CA GLY A 276 -4.17 1.59 -2.99
C GLY A 276 -4.10 0.89 -1.64
N TYR A 277 -4.60 1.53 -0.58
CA TYR A 277 -4.63 0.94 0.76
C TYR A 277 -6.06 0.67 1.23
N ARG A 278 -6.25 -0.33 2.07
CA ARG A 278 -7.50 -0.56 2.81
C ARG A 278 -7.19 -0.52 4.31
N CYS A 279 -7.59 0.57 4.96
CA CYS A 279 -7.37 0.75 6.40
C CYS A 279 -8.44 -0.01 7.21
N LYS A 280 -8.01 -0.97 8.02
CA LYS A 280 -8.86 -1.67 8.98
C LYS A 280 -8.99 -0.83 10.24
N GLY A 281 -10.21 -0.38 10.55
CA GLY A 281 -10.51 0.43 11.73
C GLY A 281 -10.46 -0.36 13.04
N SER A 282 -10.38 0.38 14.16
CA SER A 282 -10.92 -0.13 15.42
C SER A 282 -12.46 -0.17 15.37
N ALA A 283 -13.11 -0.90 16.28
CA ALA A 283 -14.56 -0.79 16.43
C ALA A 283 -14.92 0.69 16.71
N PRO A 284 -15.87 1.29 15.96
CA PRO A 284 -16.06 2.74 15.94
C PRO A 284 -16.53 3.26 17.29
N GLN A 285 -15.82 4.26 17.83
CA GLN A 285 -16.24 4.97 19.05
C GLN A 285 -17.07 6.21 18.72
N SER A 286 -16.96 6.73 17.49
CA SER A 286 -17.83 7.76 16.92
C SER A 286 -18.15 7.47 15.45
N ASP A 287 -19.09 8.21 14.86
CA ASP A 287 -19.35 8.16 13.41
C ASP A 287 -18.15 8.63 12.57
N ALA A 288 -17.23 9.42 13.14
CA ALA A 288 -16.01 9.87 12.45
C ALA A 288 -14.91 8.79 12.41
N ASP A 289 -14.99 7.76 13.25
CA ASP A 289 -14.02 6.64 13.29
C ASP A 289 -14.39 5.48 12.34
N LYS A 290 -15.42 5.67 11.51
CA LYS A 290 -15.92 4.68 10.56
C LYS A 290 -15.00 4.53 9.34
N PHE A 291 -13.92 3.77 9.53
CA PHE A 291 -13.25 3.10 8.43
C PHE A 291 -14.22 2.08 7.79
N ASP A 292 -14.65 2.33 6.55
CA ASP A 292 -15.26 1.28 5.75
C ASP A 292 -14.18 0.27 5.36
N ALA A 293 -14.24 -0.92 5.99
CA ALA A 293 -13.27 -1.98 5.77
C ALA A 293 -13.39 -2.64 4.38
N GLY A 294 -14.38 -2.29 3.54
CA GLY A 294 -14.41 -2.66 2.13
C GLY A 294 -13.66 -1.67 1.22
N LEU A 295 -13.62 -0.39 1.60
CA LEU A 295 -13.13 0.69 0.74
C LEU A 295 -11.59 0.66 0.58
N VAL A 296 -11.14 0.63 -0.67
CA VAL A 296 -9.76 0.95 -1.02
C VAL A 296 -9.63 2.46 -1.23
N ILE A 297 -8.60 3.07 -0.63
CA ILE A 297 -8.28 4.49 -0.71
C ILE A 297 -6.98 4.72 -1.50
N LEU A 298 -6.91 5.87 -2.16
CA LEU A 298 -5.72 6.37 -2.85
C LEU A 298 -4.61 6.72 -1.84
N ASP A 299 -3.34 6.48 -2.21
CA ASP A 299 -2.19 6.99 -1.46
C ASP A 299 -2.15 8.53 -1.50
N PRO A 300 -2.24 9.23 -0.35
CA PRO A 300 -2.21 10.70 -0.29
C PRO A 300 -0.96 11.32 -0.93
N TYR A 301 0.14 10.56 -1.04
CA TYR A 301 1.44 10.97 -1.57
C TYR A 301 1.77 10.34 -2.93
N SER A 302 0.84 9.61 -3.58
CA SER A 302 1.05 9.11 -4.94
C SER A 302 1.40 10.25 -5.88
N LYS A 303 2.44 10.10 -6.71
CA LYS A 303 2.85 11.18 -7.64
C LYS A 303 2.16 11.08 -8.99
N ILE A 304 1.87 9.87 -9.44
CA ILE A 304 1.09 9.57 -10.63
C ILE A 304 -0.14 8.77 -10.20
N ILE A 305 -1.32 9.14 -10.71
CA ILE A 305 -2.58 8.43 -10.47
C ILE A 305 -3.22 7.98 -11.77
N VAL A 306 -4.04 6.94 -11.68
CA VAL A 306 -4.90 6.43 -12.75
C VAL A 306 -6.35 6.43 -12.28
N ASN A 307 -7.30 6.55 -13.21
CA ASN A 307 -8.70 6.25 -12.91
C ASN A 307 -8.82 4.79 -12.44
N SER A 308 -9.66 4.53 -11.44
CA SER A 308 -10.15 3.17 -11.23
C SER A 308 -11.04 2.77 -12.40
N ILE A 309 -11.00 1.48 -12.72
CA ILE A 309 -11.68 0.88 -13.89
C ILE A 309 -13.20 0.72 -13.65
N THR A 310 -13.66 0.87 -12.41
CA THR A 310 -15.03 0.58 -12.01
C THR A 310 -16.00 1.72 -12.27
N ASP A 311 -17.02 1.44 -13.08
CA ASP A 311 -18.12 2.37 -13.35
C ASP A 311 -18.83 2.79 -12.04
N ASN A 312 -19.15 4.07 -11.91
CA ASN A 312 -19.28 4.74 -10.60
C ASN A 312 -20.67 4.58 -9.93
N VAL A 313 -21.33 3.44 -10.18
CA VAL A 313 -22.75 3.18 -9.92
C VAL A 313 -23.11 3.18 -8.42
N SER A 314 -22.14 2.90 -7.53
CA SER A 314 -22.38 2.78 -6.08
C SER A 314 -21.68 3.84 -5.22
N GLY A 315 -20.76 4.64 -5.76
CA GLY A 315 -19.98 5.63 -4.98
C GLY A 315 -19.07 5.09 -3.87
N LEU A 316 -18.97 3.77 -3.70
CA LEU A 316 -18.19 3.06 -2.65
C LEU A 316 -16.87 2.47 -3.17
N LEU A 317 -16.34 3.00 -4.27
CA LEU A 317 -15.12 2.53 -4.91
C LEU A 317 -14.15 3.71 -5.11
N PRO A 318 -12.83 3.50 -5.05
CA PRO A 318 -11.86 4.56 -5.31
C PRO A 318 -12.09 5.13 -6.71
N LYS A 319 -12.21 6.46 -6.85
CA LYS A 319 -12.19 7.10 -8.18
C LYS A 319 -10.81 6.98 -8.83
N TYR A 320 -9.76 6.97 -8.01
CA TYR A 320 -8.36 6.98 -8.43
C TYR A 320 -7.55 5.96 -7.63
N LEU A 321 -6.56 5.35 -8.29
CA LEU A 321 -5.52 4.52 -7.69
C LEU A 321 -4.14 5.12 -7.97
N GLY A 322 -3.16 4.84 -7.13
CA GLY A 322 -1.77 5.22 -7.39
C GLY A 322 -1.17 4.35 -8.48
N ARG A 323 -0.35 4.89 -9.37
CA ARG A 323 0.28 4.10 -10.45
C ARG A 323 1.58 3.46 -9.96
N LEU A 324 1.79 2.18 -10.29
CA LEU A 324 3.03 1.45 -9.98
C LEU A 324 4.08 1.73 -11.06
N CYS A 325 4.65 2.93 -11.05
CA CYS A 325 5.73 3.31 -11.95
C CYS A 325 6.68 4.33 -11.30
N THR A 326 7.94 4.31 -11.71
CA THR A 326 8.87 5.42 -11.47
C THR A 326 8.33 6.69 -12.11
N GLU A 327 8.62 7.85 -11.51
CA GLU A 327 8.51 9.12 -12.24
C GLU A 327 9.40 9.08 -13.50
N PRO A 328 8.96 9.66 -14.62
CA PRO A 328 9.86 9.87 -15.75
C PRO A 328 10.98 10.84 -15.33
N VAL A 329 12.22 10.52 -15.70
CA VAL A 329 13.35 11.45 -15.52
C VAL A 329 13.15 12.60 -16.50
N PHE A 330 12.79 13.78 -15.99
CA PHE A 330 12.59 14.98 -16.79
C PHE A 330 13.91 15.76 -16.94
N ASP A 331 14.30 16.00 -18.19
CA ASP A 331 15.48 16.81 -18.51
C ASP A 331 15.11 18.30 -18.54
N TRP A 332 15.39 18.97 -17.42
CA TRP A 332 15.18 20.42 -17.27
C TRP A 332 16.12 21.28 -18.14
N ASN A 333 17.14 20.70 -18.78
CA ASN A 333 18.18 21.44 -19.52
C ASN A 333 18.75 22.58 -18.64
N ASP A 334 18.70 23.83 -19.11
CA ASP A 334 19.16 25.02 -18.38
C ASP A 334 18.02 25.78 -17.63
N ASP A 335 16.84 25.17 -17.44
CA ASP A 335 15.71 25.84 -16.78
C ASP A 335 16.01 26.17 -15.30
N VAL A 336 15.69 27.41 -14.91
CA VAL A 336 15.86 27.92 -13.55
C VAL A 336 14.69 28.82 -13.16
N PRO A 337 14.21 28.77 -11.90
CA PRO A 337 13.15 29.66 -11.43
C PRO A 337 13.49 31.14 -11.68
N PRO A 338 12.69 31.91 -12.46
CA PRO A 338 13.05 33.26 -12.90
C PRO A 338 13.26 34.30 -11.79
N ASN A 339 12.83 33.99 -10.55
CA ASN A 339 13.05 34.76 -9.32
C ASN A 339 12.80 36.28 -9.46
N LEU A 340 11.75 36.64 -10.22
CA LEU A 340 11.36 38.02 -10.44
C LEU A 340 10.86 38.64 -9.13
N ALA A 341 11.34 39.84 -8.81
CA ALA A 341 10.90 40.58 -7.63
C ALA A 341 9.40 40.91 -7.72
N MET A 342 8.70 40.76 -6.60
CA MET A 342 7.23 40.74 -6.51
C MET A 342 6.58 42.01 -7.09
N GLU A 343 7.22 43.17 -6.91
CA GLU A 343 6.76 44.47 -7.40
C GLU A 343 6.87 44.64 -8.93
N LYS A 344 7.49 43.68 -9.62
CA LYS A 344 7.64 43.65 -11.08
C LYS A 344 6.68 42.67 -11.76
N LEU A 345 5.86 41.93 -11.01
CA LEU A 345 5.00 40.91 -11.56
C LEU A 345 3.75 41.51 -12.24
N VAL A 346 3.56 41.14 -13.50
CA VAL A 346 2.33 41.34 -14.27
C VAL A 346 1.72 39.96 -14.49
N VAL A 347 0.80 39.58 -13.59
CA VAL A 347 0.27 38.22 -13.47
C VAL A 347 -0.98 38.03 -14.32
N TYR A 348 -0.96 37.04 -15.21
CA TYR A 348 -2.14 36.59 -15.95
C TYR A 348 -2.71 35.32 -15.32
N ARG A 349 -3.94 35.36 -14.80
CA ARG A 349 -4.63 34.16 -14.27
C ARG A 349 -5.34 33.40 -15.38
N VAL A 350 -5.11 32.09 -15.48
CA VAL A 350 -5.62 31.25 -16.57
C VAL A 350 -6.11 29.88 -16.11
N ASN A 351 -7.21 29.40 -16.70
CA ASN A 351 -7.67 28.03 -16.56
C ASN A 351 -7.13 27.19 -17.71
N VAL A 352 -6.33 26.16 -17.41
CA VAL A 352 -5.62 25.33 -18.42
C VAL A 352 -6.55 24.83 -19.52
N MET A 353 -7.71 24.27 -19.14
CA MET A 353 -8.67 23.75 -20.13
C MET A 353 -9.41 24.86 -20.88
N ARG A 354 -9.99 25.83 -20.18
CA ARG A 354 -10.86 26.83 -20.83
C ARG A 354 -10.13 27.80 -21.75
N PHE A 355 -8.80 27.93 -21.62
CA PHE A 355 -8.03 28.88 -22.42
C PHE A 355 -7.83 28.44 -23.89
N THR A 356 -7.75 27.14 -24.17
CA THR A 356 -7.51 26.63 -25.54
C THR A 356 -8.52 25.57 -26.00
N LYS A 357 -9.58 25.29 -25.24
CA LYS A 357 -10.62 24.33 -25.63
C LYS A 357 -11.61 24.83 -26.71
N ASP A 358 -11.66 26.14 -26.96
CA ASP A 358 -12.49 26.67 -28.06
C ASP A 358 -11.76 26.60 -29.41
N ASN A 359 -12.48 26.34 -30.50
CA ASN A 359 -11.93 26.21 -31.85
C ASN A 359 -11.22 27.48 -32.35
N SER A 360 -11.62 28.66 -31.87
CA SER A 360 -10.95 29.94 -32.18
C SER A 360 -9.53 30.02 -31.62
N SER A 361 -9.14 29.12 -30.70
CA SER A 361 -7.77 28.99 -30.24
C SER A 361 -6.81 28.54 -31.33
N GLN A 362 -7.28 27.89 -32.40
CA GLN A 362 -6.44 27.31 -33.47
C GLN A 362 -5.42 26.26 -32.98
N ILE A 363 -5.65 25.65 -31.81
CA ILE A 363 -4.91 24.50 -31.29
C ILE A 363 -5.54 23.20 -31.82
N SER A 364 -4.75 22.14 -32.03
CA SER A 364 -5.27 20.83 -32.44
C SER A 364 -6.11 20.17 -31.33
N SER A 365 -7.08 19.34 -31.70
CA SER A 365 -8.10 18.82 -30.75
C SER A 365 -7.57 17.90 -29.64
N ASP A 366 -6.36 17.37 -29.81
CA ASP A 366 -5.60 16.56 -28.86
C ASP A 366 -4.81 17.42 -27.85
N ALA A 367 -4.34 18.61 -28.26
CA ALA A 367 -3.67 19.58 -27.39
C ALA A 367 -4.65 20.62 -26.77
N ALA A 368 -5.83 20.82 -27.38
CA ALA A 368 -6.81 21.82 -26.98
C ALA A 368 -7.33 21.60 -25.54
N GLY A 369 -7.03 22.55 -24.66
CA GLY A 369 -7.37 22.49 -23.23
C GLY A 369 -6.41 21.67 -22.36
N THR A 370 -5.21 21.36 -22.86
CA THR A 370 -4.14 20.68 -22.10
C THR A 370 -2.99 21.64 -21.75
N PHE A 371 -2.03 21.17 -20.96
CA PHE A 371 -0.76 21.87 -20.76
C PHE A 371 0.00 22.12 -22.08
N ALA A 372 -0.05 21.18 -23.04
CA ALA A 372 0.60 21.34 -24.34
C ALA A 372 -0.03 22.48 -25.16
N GLY A 373 -1.37 22.54 -25.22
CA GLY A 373 -2.07 23.65 -25.89
C GLY A 373 -1.80 25.01 -25.22
N LEU A 374 -1.52 25.06 -23.92
CA LEU A 374 -1.10 26.28 -23.23
C LEU A 374 0.33 26.69 -23.63
N ILE A 375 1.24 25.74 -23.84
CA ILE A 375 2.61 25.97 -24.33
C ILE A 375 2.59 26.59 -25.73
N GLU A 376 1.72 26.12 -26.63
CA GLU A 376 1.51 26.72 -27.95
C GLU A 376 1.04 28.18 -27.91
N LYS A 377 0.52 28.66 -26.77
CA LYS A 377 0.13 30.06 -26.56
C LYS A 377 1.13 30.92 -25.78
N LEU A 378 2.35 30.43 -25.49
CA LEU A 378 3.40 31.24 -24.85
C LEU A 378 3.70 32.56 -25.59
N SER A 379 3.66 32.56 -26.92
CA SER A 379 3.84 33.78 -27.73
C SER A 379 2.72 34.81 -27.54
N HIS A 380 1.49 34.39 -27.24
CA HIS A 380 0.39 35.31 -26.92
C HIS A 380 0.66 36.03 -25.60
N PHE A 381 1.08 35.31 -24.56
CA PHE A 381 1.41 35.90 -23.27
C PHE A 381 2.61 36.87 -23.35
N LYS A 382 3.65 36.50 -24.10
CA LYS A 382 4.80 37.39 -24.38
C LYS A 382 4.36 38.68 -25.09
N ASN A 383 3.50 38.57 -26.11
CA ASN A 383 2.98 39.73 -26.84
C ASN A 383 2.02 40.61 -26.00
N LEU A 384 1.34 40.02 -25.01
CA LEU A 384 0.50 40.72 -24.04
C LEU A 384 1.33 41.46 -22.97
N GLY A 385 2.64 41.18 -22.87
CA GLY A 385 3.55 41.81 -21.90
C GLY A 385 3.45 41.25 -20.48
N VAL A 386 2.81 40.10 -20.28
CA VAL A 386 2.70 39.45 -18.96
C VAL A 386 3.93 38.60 -18.68
N ASN A 387 4.43 38.60 -17.44
CA ASN A 387 5.68 37.93 -17.06
C ASN A 387 5.50 36.82 -16.01
N ALA A 388 4.28 36.62 -15.52
CA ALA A 388 3.90 35.48 -14.69
C ALA A 388 2.53 34.95 -15.11
N ILE A 389 2.38 33.63 -15.14
CA ILE A 389 1.11 32.95 -15.41
C ILE A 389 0.67 32.24 -14.13
N LEU A 390 -0.50 32.61 -13.60
CA LEU A 390 -1.10 31.97 -12.44
C LEU A 390 -2.16 30.98 -12.93
N LEU A 391 -1.84 29.69 -12.87
CA LEU A 391 -2.80 28.64 -13.19
C LEU A 391 -3.91 28.61 -12.12
N GLU A 392 -5.15 28.38 -12.53
CA GLU A 392 -6.17 27.83 -11.64
C GLU A 392 -5.79 26.40 -11.20
N SER A 393 -6.44 25.88 -10.16
CA SER A 393 -6.13 24.58 -9.56
C SER A 393 -5.92 23.47 -10.60
N ILE A 394 -4.68 22.97 -10.65
CA ILE A 394 -4.26 21.89 -11.56
C ILE A 394 -4.41 20.50 -10.94
N PHE A 395 -4.87 20.41 -9.69
CA PHE A 395 -5.00 19.15 -8.94
C PHE A 395 -6.26 18.36 -9.36
N PRO A 396 -6.28 17.02 -9.20
CA PRO A 396 -7.50 16.21 -9.28
C PRO A 396 -8.58 16.75 -8.33
N PHE A 397 -9.82 16.90 -8.80
CA PHE A 397 -10.90 17.54 -8.04
C PHE A 397 -12.24 16.82 -8.14
N ASP A 398 -13.16 17.19 -7.24
CA ASP A 398 -14.56 16.80 -7.25
C ASP A 398 -15.30 17.52 -8.39
N GLU A 399 -15.73 16.79 -9.42
CA GLU A 399 -16.37 17.36 -10.62
C GLU A 399 -17.70 18.09 -10.34
N GLN A 400 -18.42 17.73 -9.27
CA GLN A 400 -19.68 18.38 -8.91
C GLN A 400 -19.43 19.70 -8.15
N LYS A 401 -18.34 19.78 -7.37
CA LYS A 401 -17.97 20.97 -6.58
C LYS A 401 -17.00 21.91 -7.31
N GLY A 402 -16.25 21.41 -8.29
CA GLY A 402 -15.33 22.16 -9.15
C GLY A 402 -13.87 22.21 -8.65
N PRO A 403 -12.99 22.90 -9.40
CA PRO A 403 -11.52 22.80 -9.25
C PRO A 403 -10.95 23.25 -7.91
N TYR A 404 -11.71 24.01 -7.11
CA TYR A 404 -11.32 24.45 -5.77
C TYR A 404 -11.64 23.44 -4.66
N PHE A 405 -12.14 22.25 -5.03
CA PHE A 405 -12.32 21.09 -4.15
C PHE A 405 -11.40 19.94 -4.61
N PRO A 406 -10.07 20.07 -4.41
CA PRO A 406 -9.13 19.02 -4.76
C PRO A 406 -9.38 17.77 -3.91
N CYS A 407 -9.31 16.60 -4.56
CA CYS A 407 -9.37 15.30 -3.89
C CYS A 407 -7.99 14.66 -3.69
N HIS A 408 -6.95 15.25 -4.26
CA HIS A 408 -5.54 14.83 -4.13
C HIS A 408 -4.59 16.01 -4.40
N PHE A 409 -3.36 15.95 -3.89
CA PHE A 409 -2.41 17.10 -3.89
C PHE A 409 -1.01 16.81 -4.45
N PHE A 410 -0.63 15.55 -4.65
CA PHE A 410 0.72 15.17 -5.09
C PHE A 410 0.78 14.76 -6.58
N SER A 411 -0.37 14.70 -7.25
CA SER A 411 -0.49 14.52 -8.70
C SER A 411 -1.15 15.74 -9.36
N PRO A 412 -0.75 16.12 -10.59
CA PRO A 412 -1.58 16.98 -11.44
C PRO A 412 -2.79 16.20 -11.98
N SER A 413 -3.82 16.91 -12.43
CA SER A 413 -5.06 16.31 -12.93
C SER A 413 -4.90 15.81 -14.37
N ILE A 414 -5.17 14.51 -14.55
CA ILE A 414 -5.13 13.81 -15.84
C ILE A 414 -6.03 14.42 -16.93
N ILE A 415 -6.98 15.29 -16.57
CA ILE A 415 -7.86 16.00 -17.52
C ILE A 415 -7.14 17.10 -18.30
N TYR A 416 -5.92 17.48 -17.90
CA TYR A 416 -5.11 18.51 -18.55
C TYR A 416 -3.99 17.93 -19.43
N GLY A 417 -4.04 16.63 -19.72
CA GLY A 417 -3.12 15.91 -20.61
C GLY A 417 -2.54 14.64 -19.96
N PRO A 418 -2.01 13.70 -20.76
CA PRO A 418 -1.18 12.61 -20.26
C PRO A 418 0.18 13.14 -19.74
N PHE A 419 0.88 12.28 -18.99
CA PHE A 419 2.28 12.42 -18.62
C PHE A 419 3.13 11.43 -19.43
#